data_AF-A0AAA9U0F4-F1
#
_entry.id   AF-A0AAA9U0F4-F1
#
_cell.length_a   1.000
_cell.length_b   1.000
_cell.length_c   1.000
_cell.angle_alpha   90.00
_cell.angle_beta   90.00
_cell.angle_gamma   90.00
#
_symmetry.space_group_name_H-M   'P 1'
#
loop_
_entity.id
_entity.type
_entity.pdbx_description
1 polymer ?
#
loop_
_entity_poly.entity_id
_entity_poly.type
_entity_poly.pdbx_seq_one_letter_code
_entity_poly.pdbx_strand_id
1 'polypeptide(L)'
;MDCSPPGSSVPGILQGVTTLMAESEEELKSLLKVKVESEKVGLKLHIQKTKTMASGPITSWEIDGETVETLSDFLFLGSKITADGDCSHEIKRRLLLGRKVMTNLDSIFKGRDITLPTKVHLVKAMVFPVVMHGCESWTVKKAERQRIDAFELWCWRRLLRVPWNARRFNQSILKEISPGISLEG
;
A
#
# COMPACT_ATOMS: atom_id res chain seq x y z
N MET A 1 49.09 20.76 25.24
CA MET A 1 48.23 21.64 24.42
C MET A 1 48.13 21.00 23.05
N ASP A 2 47.11 20.19 22.81
CA ASP A 2 46.05 20.60 21.88
C ASP A 2 44.86 19.65 22.07
N CYS A 3 43.69 20.24 22.16
CA CYS A 3 42.43 19.60 22.51
C CYS A 3 41.75 19.11 21.22
N SER A 4 41.48 17.82 21.11
CA SER A 4 40.45 17.32 20.18
C SER A 4 39.32 16.70 21.01
N PRO A 5 38.06 17.13 20.84
CA PRO A 5 36.96 16.62 21.64
C PRO A 5 36.59 15.20 21.20
N PRO A 6 36.17 14.32 22.13
CA PRO A 6 35.59 13.03 21.77
C PRO A 6 34.32 13.29 20.95
N GLY A 7 34.26 12.71 19.76
CA GLY A 7 33.14 12.82 18.85
C GLY A 7 31.84 12.52 19.59
N SER A 8 30.96 13.53 19.63
CA SER A 8 29.57 13.35 19.99
C SER A 8 28.94 12.41 18.97
N SER A 9 28.84 11.12 19.30
CA SER A 9 27.82 10.27 18.74
C SER A 9 26.50 10.86 19.22
N VAL A 10 25.94 11.80 18.46
CA VAL A 10 24.53 12.18 18.61
C VAL A 10 23.78 10.86 18.50
N PRO A 11 23.09 10.37 19.55
CA PRO A 11 22.28 9.19 19.41
C PRO A 11 21.27 9.54 18.33
N GLY A 12 21.41 8.89 17.17
CA GLY A 12 20.48 9.08 16.07
C GLY A 12 19.10 8.81 16.65
N ILE A 13 18.27 9.85 16.71
CA ILE A 13 16.89 9.71 17.18
C ILE A 13 16.25 8.74 16.20
N LEU A 14 16.10 7.48 16.63
CA LEU A 14 15.36 6.48 15.89
C LEU A 14 13.92 6.99 15.81
N GLN A 15 13.58 7.60 14.67
CA GLN A 15 12.20 7.95 14.36
C GLN A 15 11.50 6.68 13.90
N GLY A 16 10.98 5.91 14.85
CA GLY A 16 10.05 4.82 14.58
C GLY A 16 8.63 5.35 14.40
N VAL A 17 7.90 4.80 13.44
CA VAL A 17 6.45 4.94 13.37
C VAL A 17 5.84 3.74 14.07
N THR A 18 5.07 3.97 15.13
CA THR A 18 4.35 2.93 15.86
C THR A 18 2.86 3.15 15.69
N THR A 19 2.13 2.12 15.27
CA THR A 19 0.67 2.14 15.16
C THR A 19 0.08 1.28 16.27
N LEU A 20 -0.83 1.85 17.05
CA LEU A 20 -1.60 1.16 18.08
C LEU A 20 -3.05 1.03 17.59
N MET A 21 -3.65 -0.14 17.81
CA MET A 21 -5.04 -0.41 17.46
C MET A 21 -5.77 -0.92 18.71
N ALA A 22 -6.99 -0.45 18.92
CA ALA A 22 -7.84 -0.79 20.06
C ALA A 22 -9.30 -0.81 19.60
N GLU A 23 -10.15 -1.59 20.26
CA GLU A 23 -11.58 -1.68 19.92
C GLU A 23 -12.40 -0.62 20.65
N SER A 24 -11.83 0.01 21.68
CA SER A 24 -12.47 1.06 22.48
C SER A 24 -11.52 2.22 22.82
N GLU A 25 -12.08 3.37 23.18
CA GLU A 25 -11.31 4.54 23.62
C GLU A 25 -10.57 4.23 24.94
N GLU A 26 -11.19 3.45 25.82
CA GLU A 26 -10.61 3.01 27.09
C GLU A 26 -9.39 2.12 26.89
N GLU A 27 -9.48 1.15 25.97
CA GLU A 27 -8.34 0.31 25.58
C GLU A 27 -7.23 1.14 24.95
N LEU A 28 -7.55 2.09 24.06
CA LEU A 28 -6.56 2.97 23.46
C LEU A 28 -5.83 3.78 24.53
N LYS A 29 -6.55 4.36 25.49
CA LYS A 29 -5.98 5.05 26.65
C LYS A 29 -5.09 4.12 27.47
N SER A 30 -5.45 2.85 27.62
CA SER A 30 -4.63 1.88 28.31
C SER A 30 -3.34 1.56 27.55
N LEU A 31 -3.39 1.47 26.21
CA LEU A 31 -2.22 1.22 25.35
C LEU A 31 -1.25 2.40 25.37
N LEU A 32 -1.74 3.63 25.57
CA LEU A 32 -0.89 4.82 25.71
C LEU A 32 0.05 4.77 26.93
N LYS A 33 -0.12 3.81 27.85
CA LYS A 33 0.90 3.48 28.87
C LYS A 33 2.26 3.10 28.23
N VAL A 34 2.28 2.69 26.96
CA VAL A 34 3.51 2.57 26.16
C VAL A 34 4.37 3.82 26.23
N LYS A 35 3.79 5.02 26.36
CA LYS A 35 4.54 6.26 26.54
C LYS A 35 5.43 6.20 27.78
N VAL A 36 4.88 5.80 28.92
CA VAL A 36 5.60 5.71 30.20
C VAL A 36 6.75 4.71 30.11
N GLU A 37 6.52 3.55 29.49
CA GLU A 37 7.57 2.54 29.29
C GLU A 37 8.62 2.98 28.26
N SER A 38 8.21 3.70 27.21
CA SER A 38 9.11 4.25 26.18
C SER A 38 10.05 5.29 26.78
N GLU A 39 9.56 6.13 27.69
CA GLU A 39 10.37 7.14 28.38
C GLU A 39 11.48 6.51 29.24
N LYS A 40 11.24 5.33 29.84
CA LYS A 40 12.25 4.59 30.60
C LYS A 40 13.44 4.14 29.75
N VAL A 41 13.21 3.91 28.46
CA VAL A 41 14.26 3.56 27.48
C VAL A 41 14.74 4.77 26.68
N GLY A 42 14.38 5.98 27.09
CA GLY A 42 14.82 7.24 26.49
C GLY A 42 14.07 7.65 25.22
N LEU A 43 12.96 7.00 24.88
CA LEU A 43 12.10 7.35 23.74
C LEU A 43 10.98 8.29 24.19
N LYS A 44 10.77 9.37 23.44
CA LYS A 44 9.71 10.36 23.70
C LYS A 44 8.66 10.34 22.60
N LEU A 45 7.40 10.30 23.00
CA LEU A 45 6.28 10.40 22.08
C LEU A 45 6.06 11.87 21.68
N HIS A 46 5.98 12.14 20.38
CA HIS A 46 5.74 13.48 19.86
C HIS A 46 4.23 13.68 19.65
N ILE A 47 3.55 14.27 20.64
CA ILE A 47 2.08 14.37 20.68
C ILE A 47 1.54 15.09 19.44
N GLN A 48 2.13 16.22 19.04
CA GLN A 48 1.72 16.95 17.83
C GLN A 48 1.90 16.20 16.51
N LYS A 49 2.71 15.13 16.48
CA LYS A 49 2.87 14.26 15.30
C LYS A 49 2.01 13.00 15.41
N THR A 50 1.47 12.74 16.58
CA THR A 50 0.56 11.63 16.83
C THR A 50 -0.78 12.01 16.26
N LYS A 51 -1.37 11.09 15.51
CA LYS A 51 -2.66 11.29 14.86
C LYS A 51 -3.53 10.09 15.15
N THR A 52 -4.82 10.32 15.24
CA THR A 52 -5.81 9.27 15.43
C THR A 52 -6.75 9.15 14.26
N MET A 53 -7.34 7.97 14.13
CA MET A 53 -8.41 7.68 13.21
C MET A 53 -9.36 6.71 13.92
N ALA A 54 -10.67 6.90 13.74
CA ALA A 54 -11.69 6.02 14.31
C ALA A 54 -12.74 5.70 13.22
N SER A 55 -13.28 4.48 13.25
CA SER A 55 -14.33 4.04 12.32
C SER A 55 -15.75 4.50 12.72
N GLY A 56 -15.88 5.29 13.79
CA GLY A 56 -17.15 5.77 14.36
C GLY A 56 -17.12 7.28 14.67
N PRO A 57 -18.12 7.82 15.39
CA PRO A 57 -18.15 9.23 15.77
C PRO A 57 -16.87 9.61 16.50
N ILE A 58 -16.20 10.63 15.98
CA ILE A 58 -14.94 11.11 16.55
C ILE A 58 -15.28 12.04 17.71
N THR A 59 -15.06 11.57 18.94
CA THR A 59 -14.91 12.44 20.10
C THR A 59 -13.53 13.09 20.05
N SER A 60 -13.46 14.40 20.27
CA SER A 60 -12.17 15.05 20.54
C SER A 60 -11.57 14.42 21.80
N TRP A 61 -10.30 14.02 21.73
CA TRP A 61 -9.63 13.34 22.81
C TRP A 61 -8.23 13.94 23.01
N GLU A 62 -7.73 13.88 24.25
CA GLU A 62 -6.52 14.57 24.67
C GLU A 62 -5.50 13.59 25.25
N ILE A 63 -4.22 13.86 25.00
CA ILE A 63 -3.09 13.24 25.68
C ILE A 63 -2.37 14.35 26.45
N ASP A 64 -2.25 14.21 27.78
CA ASP A 64 -1.60 15.20 28.66
C ASP A 64 -2.16 16.64 28.53
N GLY A 65 -3.45 16.76 28.22
CA GLY A 65 -4.12 18.06 28.02
C GLY A 65 -3.86 18.69 26.65
N GLU A 66 -3.17 18.00 25.74
CA GLU A 66 -3.05 18.38 24.33
C GLU A 66 -4.07 17.59 23.48
N THR A 67 -4.91 18.29 22.72
CA THR A 67 -5.84 17.66 21.77
C THR A 67 -5.08 17.00 20.63
N VAL A 68 -5.36 15.73 20.37
CA VAL A 68 -4.75 14.99 19.27
C VAL A 68 -5.53 15.22 17.97
N GLU A 69 -4.80 15.44 16.88
CA GLU A 69 -5.41 15.58 15.55
C GLU A 69 -6.06 14.26 15.11
N THR A 70 -7.36 14.30 14.80
CA THR A 70 -8.04 13.17 14.20
C THR A 70 -8.14 13.33 12.69
N LEU A 71 -7.73 12.28 11.97
CA LEU A 71 -7.77 12.19 10.52
C LEU A 71 -8.95 11.34 10.05
N SER A 72 -9.46 11.66 8.87
CA SER A 72 -10.38 10.82 8.12
C SER A 72 -9.66 9.81 7.23
N ASP A 73 -8.41 10.11 6.85
CA ASP A 73 -7.55 9.24 6.07
C ASP A 73 -6.07 9.44 6.42
N PHE A 74 -5.27 8.37 6.31
CA PHE A 74 -3.82 8.45 6.51
C PHE A 74 -3.07 7.52 5.56
N LEU A 75 -1.81 7.88 5.28
CA LEU A 75 -0.89 7.05 4.50
C LEU A 75 -0.08 6.17 5.45
N PHE A 76 -0.36 4.88 5.45
CA PHE A 76 0.38 3.88 6.21
C PHE A 76 1.25 3.05 5.27
N LEU A 77 2.57 3.09 5.45
CA LEU A 77 3.53 2.34 4.62
C LEU A 77 3.33 2.56 3.11
N GLY A 78 2.86 3.74 2.72
CA GLY A 78 2.57 4.11 1.33
C GLY A 78 1.18 3.70 0.81
N SER A 79 0.35 3.05 1.62
CA SER A 79 -1.05 2.70 1.34
C SER A 79 -1.99 3.69 2.05
N LYS A 80 -3.01 4.16 1.35
CA LYS A 80 -4.04 5.02 1.93
C LYS A 80 -5.07 4.18 2.69
N ILE A 81 -5.24 4.48 3.97
CA ILE A 81 -6.27 3.89 4.84
C ILE A 81 -7.27 5.01 5.17
N THR A 82 -8.56 4.71 5.07
CA THR A 82 -9.64 5.66 5.38
C THR A 82 -10.45 5.16 6.57
N ALA A 83 -11.04 6.10 7.32
CA ALA A 83 -11.83 5.81 8.51
C ALA A 83 -13.05 4.93 8.22
N ASP A 84 -13.63 5.05 7.02
CA ASP A 84 -14.76 4.23 6.55
C ASP A 84 -14.33 2.89 5.93
N GLY A 85 -13.02 2.61 5.88
CA GLY A 85 -12.46 1.39 5.29
C GLY A 85 -12.58 1.29 3.78
N ASP A 86 -12.90 2.39 3.08
CA ASP A 86 -12.98 2.41 1.61
C ASP A 86 -11.61 2.34 0.94
N CYS A 87 -11.29 1.17 0.38
CA CYS A 87 -10.08 0.95 -0.40
C CYS A 87 -10.21 1.39 -1.88
N SER A 88 -11.38 1.85 -2.34
CA SER A 88 -11.65 2.13 -3.75
C SER A 88 -10.68 3.14 -4.35
N HIS A 89 -10.34 4.20 -3.61
CA HIS A 89 -9.39 5.22 -4.07
C HIS A 89 -7.96 4.71 -4.19
N GLU A 90 -7.50 3.91 -3.23
CA GLU A 90 -6.15 3.34 -3.24
C GLU A 90 -6.01 2.29 -4.35
N ILE A 91 -7.01 1.41 -4.53
CA ILE A 91 -7.03 0.44 -5.62
C ILE A 91 -6.94 1.16 -6.97
N LYS A 92 -7.75 2.20 -7.20
CA LYS A 92 -7.67 3.00 -8.44
C LYS A 92 -6.29 3.60 -8.65
N ARG A 93 -5.69 4.19 -7.60
CA ARG A 93 -4.35 4.76 -7.66
C ARG A 93 -3.30 3.70 -8.04
N ARG A 94 -3.35 2.52 -7.42
CA ARG A 94 -2.43 1.40 -7.70
C ARG A 94 -2.59 0.85 -9.11
N LEU A 95 -3.82 0.72 -9.60
CA LEU A 95 -4.10 0.33 -10.99
C LEU A 95 -3.53 1.35 -11.99
N LEU A 96 -3.60 2.65 -11.71
CA LEU A 96 -2.98 3.69 -12.54
C LEU A 96 -1.45 3.58 -12.56
N LEU A 97 -0.83 3.31 -11.40
CA LEU A 97 0.61 3.06 -11.32
C LEU A 97 1.01 1.80 -12.10
N GLY A 98 0.26 0.71 -11.95
CA GLY A 98 0.45 -0.52 -12.72
C GLY A 98 0.33 -0.28 -14.23
N ARG A 99 -0.65 0.51 -14.67
CA ARG A 99 -0.78 0.92 -16.09
C ARG A 99 0.46 1.65 -16.57
N LYS A 100 0.99 2.59 -15.77
CA LYS A 100 2.21 3.35 -16.09
C LYS A 100 3.42 2.41 -16.27
N VAL A 101 3.62 1.45 -15.36
CA VAL A 101 4.70 0.46 -15.50
C VAL A 101 4.51 -0.38 -16.76
N MET A 102 3.29 -0.87 -17.01
CA MET A 102 2.98 -1.65 -18.21
C MET A 102 3.27 -0.87 -19.50
N THR A 103 2.97 0.44 -19.53
CA THR A 103 3.30 1.31 -20.68
C THR A 103 4.79 1.62 -20.81
N ASN A 104 5.53 1.69 -19.71
CA ASN A 104 6.98 1.90 -19.76
C ASN A 104 7.72 0.68 -20.33
N LEU A 105 7.16 -0.52 -20.15
CA LEU A 105 7.69 -1.78 -20.68
C LEU A 105 7.22 -2.09 -22.12
N ASP A 106 6.52 -1.17 -22.77
CA ASP A 106 5.86 -1.40 -24.06
C ASP A 106 6.84 -1.78 -25.18
N SER A 107 8.04 -1.20 -25.20
CA SER A 107 9.10 -1.55 -26.16
C SER A 107 9.57 -3.00 -25.99
N ILE A 108 9.77 -3.44 -24.75
CA ILE A 108 10.16 -4.81 -24.39
C ILE A 108 9.09 -5.81 -24.81
N PHE A 109 7.81 -5.50 -24.52
CA PHE A 109 6.69 -6.36 -24.94
C PHE A 109 6.50 -6.38 -26.46
N LYS A 110 6.89 -5.30 -27.15
CA LYS A 110 6.91 -5.19 -28.61
C LYS A 110 8.10 -5.89 -29.28
N GLY A 111 9.19 -6.15 -28.56
CA GLY A 111 10.35 -6.90 -29.07
C GLY A 111 9.98 -8.33 -29.49
N ARG A 112 10.56 -8.82 -30.58
CA ARG A 112 10.35 -10.21 -31.06
C ARG A 112 11.34 -11.19 -30.42
N ASP A 113 12.45 -10.68 -29.92
CA ASP A 113 13.56 -11.48 -29.37
C ASP A 113 13.27 -12.02 -27.97
N ILE A 114 12.20 -11.53 -27.34
CA ILE A 114 11.78 -11.96 -26.00
C ILE A 114 10.56 -12.87 -26.13
N THR A 115 10.67 -14.07 -25.58
CA THR A 115 9.61 -15.07 -25.61
C THR A 115 8.40 -14.66 -24.76
N LEU A 116 7.22 -15.19 -25.10
CA LEU A 116 6.00 -14.91 -24.36
C LEU A 116 6.08 -15.30 -22.87
N PRO A 117 6.61 -16.49 -22.49
CA PRO A 117 6.75 -16.86 -21.08
C PRO A 117 7.59 -15.86 -20.27
N THR A 118 8.70 -15.38 -20.83
CA THR A 118 9.54 -14.36 -20.18
C THR A 118 8.77 -13.05 -20.00
N LYS A 119 7.98 -12.62 -21.00
CA LYS A 119 7.15 -11.42 -20.87
C LYS A 119 6.06 -11.56 -19.82
N VAL A 120 5.43 -12.73 -19.72
CA VAL A 120 4.45 -13.02 -18.65
C VAL A 120 5.13 -12.93 -17.29
N HIS A 121 6.34 -13.47 -17.15
CA HIS A 121 7.11 -13.37 -15.93
C HIS A 121 7.44 -11.91 -15.57
N LEU A 122 7.83 -11.08 -16.54
CA LEU A 122 8.07 -9.65 -16.31
C LEU A 122 6.83 -8.91 -15.81
N VAL A 123 5.64 -9.16 -16.38
CA VAL A 123 4.39 -8.57 -15.89
C VAL A 123 4.15 -8.97 -14.43
N LYS A 124 4.29 -10.26 -14.11
CA LYS A 124 4.11 -10.77 -12.75
C LYS A 124 5.13 -10.24 -11.74
N ALA A 125 6.36 -10.00 -12.18
CA ALA A 125 7.45 -9.55 -11.30
C ALA A 125 7.50 -8.02 -11.13
N MET A 126 7.06 -7.25 -12.13
CA MET A 126 7.24 -5.79 -12.14
C MET A 126 5.93 -5.01 -12.07
N VAL A 127 4.84 -5.52 -12.65
CA VAL A 127 3.56 -4.81 -12.72
C VAL A 127 2.66 -5.21 -11.56
N PHE A 128 2.48 -6.51 -11.33
CA PHE A 128 1.54 -7.01 -10.32
C PHE A 128 1.91 -6.60 -8.89
N PRO A 129 3.19 -6.59 -8.46
CA PRO A 129 3.54 -6.14 -7.11
C PRO A 129 3.21 -4.66 -6.87
N VAL A 130 3.33 -3.82 -7.90
CA VAL A 130 2.95 -2.40 -7.81
C VAL A 130 1.46 -2.23 -7.57
N VAL A 131 0.65 -3.08 -8.22
CA VAL A 131 -0.80 -3.08 -8.05
C VAL A 131 -1.20 -3.69 -6.71
N MET A 132 -0.65 -4.83 -6.33
CA MET A 132 -1.04 -5.60 -5.15
C MET A 132 -0.44 -5.09 -3.84
N HIS A 133 0.45 -4.10 -3.87
CA HIS A 133 1.03 -3.55 -2.65
C HIS A 133 -0.05 -2.98 -1.73
N GLY A 134 -0.11 -3.48 -0.50
CA GLY A 134 -1.11 -3.07 0.49
C GLY A 134 -2.45 -3.79 0.34
N CYS A 135 -2.55 -4.84 -0.48
CA CYS A 135 -3.80 -5.57 -0.66
C CYS A 135 -4.28 -6.27 0.61
N GLU A 136 -3.37 -6.57 1.53
CA GLU A 136 -3.66 -7.12 2.85
C GLU A 136 -4.55 -6.20 3.70
N SER A 137 -4.55 -4.89 3.42
CA SER A 137 -5.38 -3.91 4.11
C SER A 137 -6.65 -3.54 3.35
N TRP A 138 -6.98 -4.22 2.25
CA TRP A 138 -8.13 -3.89 1.42
C TRP A 138 -9.36 -4.72 1.75
N THR A 139 -10.44 -4.04 2.10
CA THR A 139 -11.78 -4.64 2.13
C THR A 139 -12.39 -4.65 0.72
N VAL A 140 -11.96 -5.60 -0.12
CA VAL A 140 -12.30 -5.66 -1.55
C VAL A 140 -13.79 -5.96 -1.76
N LYS A 141 -14.53 -4.98 -2.28
CA LYS A 141 -15.93 -5.14 -2.73
C LYS A 141 -15.99 -5.74 -4.13
N LYS A 142 -17.15 -6.27 -4.54
CA LYS A 142 -17.36 -6.85 -5.88
C LYS A 142 -16.95 -5.92 -7.03
N ALA A 143 -17.25 -4.63 -6.91
CA ALA A 143 -16.87 -3.64 -7.92
C ALA A 143 -15.34 -3.44 -8.02
N GLU A 144 -14.62 -3.55 -6.90
CA GLU A 144 -13.16 -3.42 -6.89
C GLU A 144 -12.49 -4.67 -7.46
N ARG A 145 -13.00 -5.87 -7.12
CA ARG A 145 -12.56 -7.13 -7.74
C ARG A 145 -12.68 -7.06 -9.26
N GLN A 146 -13.83 -6.63 -9.77
CA GLN A 146 -14.07 -6.46 -11.21
C GLN A 146 -13.06 -5.49 -11.87
N ARG A 147 -12.65 -4.43 -11.18
CA ARG A 147 -11.64 -3.48 -11.69
C ARG A 147 -10.26 -4.12 -11.76
N ILE A 148 -9.89 -4.91 -10.76
CA ILE A 148 -8.63 -5.66 -10.73
C ILE A 148 -8.62 -6.69 -11.86
N ASP A 149 -9.70 -7.45 -12.05
CA ASP A 149 -9.83 -8.45 -13.13
C ASP A 149 -9.74 -7.79 -14.52
N ALA A 150 -10.42 -6.66 -14.69
CA ALA A 150 -10.36 -5.89 -15.92
C ALA A 150 -8.95 -5.38 -16.21
N PHE A 151 -8.19 -4.99 -15.18
CA PHE A 151 -6.79 -4.59 -15.32
C PHE A 151 -5.89 -5.76 -15.70
N GLU A 152 -6.05 -6.92 -15.07
CA GLU A 152 -5.30 -8.13 -15.41
C GLU A 152 -5.53 -8.50 -16.88
N LEU A 153 -6.78 -8.58 -17.30
CA LEU A 153 -7.14 -8.87 -18.69
C LEU A 153 -6.63 -7.81 -19.66
N TRP A 154 -6.61 -6.54 -19.25
CA TRP A 154 -6.02 -5.47 -20.03
C TRP A 154 -4.50 -5.67 -20.23
N CYS A 155 -3.77 -6.09 -19.19
CA CYS A 155 -2.35 -6.41 -19.29
C CYS A 155 -2.11 -7.56 -20.28
N TRP A 156 -2.87 -8.65 -20.17
CA TRP A 156 -2.73 -9.82 -21.05
C TRP A 156 -3.10 -9.52 -22.50
N ARG A 157 -4.19 -8.79 -22.74
CA ARG A 157 -4.55 -8.32 -24.10
C ARG A 157 -3.45 -7.47 -24.71
N ARG A 158 -2.86 -6.57 -23.93
CA ARG A 158 -1.77 -5.72 -24.40
C ARG A 158 -0.53 -6.55 -24.74
N LEU A 159 -0.20 -7.53 -23.92
CA LEU A 159 0.93 -8.43 -24.14
C LEU A 159 0.77 -9.25 -25.44
N LEU A 160 -0.43 -9.78 -25.66
CA LEU A 160 -0.80 -10.52 -26.88
C LEU A 160 -1.11 -9.62 -28.08
N ARG A 161 -1.08 -8.29 -27.91
CA ARG A 161 -1.43 -7.29 -28.94
C ARG A 161 -2.83 -7.49 -29.53
N VAL A 162 -3.76 -7.97 -28.71
CA VAL A 162 -5.15 -8.13 -29.10
C VAL A 162 -5.78 -6.73 -29.19
N PRO A 163 -6.22 -6.28 -30.38
CA PRO A 163 -6.82 -4.96 -30.52
C PRO A 163 -8.19 -4.94 -29.85
N TRP A 164 -8.65 -3.75 -29.46
CA TRP A 164 -9.88 -3.59 -28.68
C TRP A 164 -11.16 -4.04 -29.43
N ASN A 165 -11.13 -4.01 -30.77
CA ASN A 165 -12.21 -4.46 -31.65
C ASN A 165 -12.19 -5.97 -31.91
N ALA A 166 -11.13 -6.69 -31.50
CA ALA A 166 -11.09 -8.14 -31.65
C ALA A 166 -12.07 -8.81 -30.69
N ARG A 167 -12.96 -9.62 -31.24
CA ARG A 167 -13.94 -10.40 -30.48
C ARG A 167 -13.31 -11.68 -29.90
N ARG A 168 -12.36 -11.50 -28.98
CA ARG A 168 -11.68 -12.58 -28.24
C ARG A 168 -12.28 -12.73 -26.84
N PHE A 169 -12.67 -13.96 -26.50
CA PHE A 169 -13.16 -14.31 -25.17
C PHE A 169 -12.05 -14.22 -24.11
N ASN A 170 -12.38 -13.75 -22.91
CA ASN A 170 -11.44 -13.63 -21.78
C ASN A 170 -10.80 -14.99 -21.44
N GLN A 171 -11.59 -16.06 -21.41
CA GLN A 171 -11.07 -17.41 -21.15
C GLN A 171 -10.03 -17.87 -22.17
N SER A 172 -10.15 -17.46 -23.43
CA SER A 172 -9.18 -17.82 -24.47
C SER A 172 -7.84 -17.12 -24.22
N ILE A 173 -7.86 -15.86 -23.78
CA ILE A 173 -6.65 -15.11 -23.42
C ILE A 173 -5.96 -15.75 -22.22
N LEU A 174 -6.72 -16.11 -21.18
CA LEU A 174 -6.18 -16.75 -19.98
C LEU A 174 -5.59 -18.13 -20.27
N LYS A 175 -6.24 -18.93 -21.12
CA LYS A 175 -5.70 -20.23 -21.57
C LYS A 175 -4.40 -20.09 -22.35
N GLU A 176 -4.30 -19.09 -23.22
CA GLU A 176 -3.12 -18.83 -24.06
C GLU A 176 -1.92 -18.34 -23.25
N ILE A 177 -2.15 -17.45 -22.27
CA ILE A 177 -1.11 -17.02 -21.33
C ILE A 177 -0.68 -18.17 -20.41
N SER A 178 -1.63 -19.05 -20.05
CA SER A 178 -1.47 -20.10 -19.03
C SER A 178 -0.71 -19.57 -17.80
N PRO A 179 -1.21 -18.50 -17.15
CA PRO A 179 -0.51 -17.94 -16.02
C PRO A 179 -0.58 -18.98 -14.91
N GLY A 180 0.54 -19.65 -14.59
CA GLY A 180 0.60 -20.66 -13.50
C GLY A 180 0.21 -20.13 -12.09
N ILE A 181 -0.13 -18.83 -12.00
CA ILE A 181 -0.74 -18.13 -10.87
C ILE A 181 -1.64 -17.06 -11.51
N SER A 182 -2.95 -17.17 -11.35
CA SER A 182 -3.93 -16.13 -11.68
C SER A 182 -4.05 -15.19 -10.47
N LEU A 183 -4.48 -13.93 -10.65
CA LEU A 183 -4.94 -13.13 -9.49
C LEU A 183 -6.31 -13.61 -8.99
N GLU A 184 -6.94 -14.54 -9.70
CA GLU A 184 -7.95 -15.43 -9.13
C GLU A 184 -7.22 -16.42 -8.23
N GLY A 185 -7.33 -16.23 -6.91
CA GLY A 185 -7.06 -17.30 -5.96
C GLY A 185 -8.03 -18.46 -6.17
#